data_AF-A0AAE0BZQ0-F1
#
_entry.id   AF-A0AAE0BZQ0-F1
#
_cell.length_a   1.000
_cell.length_b   1.000
_cell.length_c   1.000
_cell.angle_alpha   90.00
_cell.angle_beta   90.00
_cell.angle_gamma   90.00
#
_symmetry.space_group_name_H-M   'P 1'
#
loop_
_entity.id
_entity.type
_entity.pdbx_description
1 polymer ?
#
loop_
_entity_poly.entity_id
_entity_poly.type
_entity_poly.pdbx_seq_one_letter_code
_entity_poly.pdbx_strand_id
1 'polypeptide(L)'
;MVKGGGKAAKGGDGDVLKSLKVSAPNGIKVYNIAAGKTIPAWLSDKAKRNFRKDEEYNRRVELIQDLEFPAVSQKVKFSKDGKFFMATGLHPPQVKVYELADLCMKFERTFTAEIVDFQVLSEDYSKMAFICMDRSVNFHAKFGAYHKIRTPRQGRDLAYCPETCDLFVVGSSPEMYRINLEQGRFMSPVVSKSQAINCCGISPIHGLMATGGEDGLLECWDPRSRESIGELDIAGGAAITAVRFDDETGMNLAAGNKEGIVQLFDIRSSKPMITKDHMNGVRIVDIKFHAVGMKDLGSRKVVSTDTRSAKIWDTATGNNFTVTPPHLSPLAKIWDTATGNNFT
;
A
#
# COMPACT_ATOMS: atom_id res chain seq x y z
N MET A 1 60.23 -1.42 -34.39
CA MET A 1 60.01 -1.45 -32.93
C MET A 1 59.02 -0.33 -32.58
N VAL A 2 57.72 -0.58 -32.78
CA VAL A 2 56.65 0.40 -32.54
C VAL A 2 55.89 -0.06 -31.30
N LYS A 3 55.96 0.72 -30.22
CA LYS A 3 55.26 0.46 -28.96
C LYS A 3 53.78 0.78 -29.14
N GLY A 4 52.93 -0.24 -29.03
CA GLY A 4 51.49 -0.10 -28.88
C GLY A 4 51.13 0.28 -27.45
N GLY A 5 50.53 1.45 -27.26
CA GLY A 5 49.91 1.86 -26.00
C GLY A 5 48.46 1.41 -25.97
N GLY A 6 48.17 0.35 -25.20
CA GLY A 6 46.79 -0.06 -24.90
C GLY A 6 46.18 0.86 -23.83
N LYS A 7 45.18 1.65 -24.20
CA LYS A 7 44.28 2.31 -23.25
C LYS A 7 43.21 1.30 -22.83
N ALA A 8 43.21 0.96 -21.54
CA ALA A 8 42.17 0.16 -20.91
C ALA A 8 40.84 0.93 -20.91
N ALA A 9 39.79 0.31 -21.45
CA ALA A 9 38.43 0.81 -21.41
C ALA A 9 37.90 0.72 -19.98
N LYS A 10 37.63 1.87 -19.35
CA LYS A 10 36.78 1.96 -18.15
C LYS A 10 35.31 1.90 -18.60
N GLY A 11 34.74 0.69 -18.69
CA GLY A 11 33.29 0.50 -18.58
C GLY A 11 32.89 0.50 -17.09
N GLY A 12 31.65 0.68 -16.68
CA GLY A 12 30.39 0.85 -17.40
C GLY A 12 29.20 1.05 -16.44
N ASP A 13 29.45 1.49 -15.20
CA ASP A 13 28.39 1.62 -14.17
C ASP A 13 27.79 3.03 -14.09
N GLY A 14 28.51 4.05 -14.59
CA GLY A 14 28.09 5.45 -14.51
C GLY A 14 27.05 5.89 -15.55
N ASP A 15 26.84 5.11 -16.62
CA ASP A 15 25.93 5.50 -17.71
C ASP A 15 24.50 4.98 -17.52
N VAL A 16 24.29 3.89 -16.77
CA VAL A 16 22.94 3.39 -16.46
C VAL A 16 22.21 4.34 -15.51
N LEU A 17 22.92 5.02 -14.59
CA LEU A 17 22.32 5.98 -13.65
C LEU A 17 21.97 7.33 -14.29
N LYS A 18 22.51 7.66 -15.47
CA LYS A 18 22.19 8.90 -16.20
C LYS A 18 20.87 8.84 -16.96
N SER A 19 20.30 7.66 -17.18
CA SER A 19 19.07 7.48 -17.98
C SER A 19 17.77 7.57 -17.17
N LEU A 20 17.84 7.48 -15.84
CA LEU A 20 16.66 7.50 -14.97
C LEU A 20 16.21 8.93 -14.67
N LYS A 21 14.88 9.15 -14.60
CA LYS A 21 14.32 10.42 -14.14
C LYS A 21 14.59 10.57 -12.64
N VAL A 22 15.54 11.44 -12.31
CA VAL A 22 15.92 11.76 -10.93
C VAL A 22 15.24 13.06 -10.51
N SER A 23 14.54 13.02 -9.37
CA SER A 23 14.15 14.23 -8.64
C SER A 23 15.00 14.32 -7.38
N ALA A 24 15.46 15.50 -7.00
CA ALA A 24 16.26 15.68 -5.78
C ALA A 24 15.63 16.67 -4.77
N PRO A 25 14.40 16.41 -4.30
CA PRO A 25 13.78 17.24 -3.28
C PRO A 25 14.54 17.08 -1.95
N ASN A 26 14.84 18.21 -1.31
CA ASN A 26 15.64 18.30 -0.08
C ASN A 26 17.08 17.73 -0.20
N GLY A 27 17.64 17.70 -1.42
CA GLY A 27 18.99 17.19 -1.66
C GLY A 27 19.11 15.66 -1.69
N ILE A 28 17.99 14.94 -1.57
CA ILE A 28 17.93 13.47 -1.60
C ILE A 28 17.45 13.02 -2.96
N LYS A 29 18.27 12.23 -3.66
CA LYS A 29 17.94 11.73 -5.00
C LYS A 29 16.89 10.63 -4.93
N VAL A 30 15.73 10.91 -5.52
CA VAL A 30 14.63 9.98 -5.75
C VAL A 30 14.66 9.56 -7.21
N TYR A 31 14.75 8.25 -7.44
CA TYR A 31 14.80 7.65 -8.77
C TYR A 31 13.44 7.06 -9.11
N ASN A 32 12.85 7.49 -10.23
CA ASN A 32 11.63 6.89 -10.75
C ASN A 32 11.96 5.91 -11.88
N ILE A 33 11.83 4.61 -11.60
CA ILE A 33 12.33 3.56 -12.49
C ILE A 33 11.24 3.08 -13.45
N ALA A 34 10.01 2.88 -12.95
CA ALA A 34 8.91 2.29 -13.73
C ALA A 34 7.78 3.31 -14.05
N ALA A 35 8.12 4.59 -14.27
CA ALA A 35 7.13 5.59 -14.68
C ALA A 35 7.28 5.99 -16.15
N GLY A 36 6.17 5.88 -16.88
CA GLY A 36 6.09 6.32 -18.26
C GLY A 36 4.69 6.09 -18.82
N LYS A 37 4.36 6.77 -19.92
CA LYS A 37 3.17 6.43 -20.69
C LYS A 37 3.43 5.08 -21.35
N THR A 38 2.59 4.10 -21.03
CA THR A 38 2.62 2.81 -21.73
C THR A 38 2.12 3.00 -23.15
N ILE A 39 2.67 2.21 -24.07
CA ILE A 39 2.18 2.20 -25.44
C ILE A 39 0.86 1.42 -25.42
N PRO A 40 -0.26 2.00 -25.89
CA PRO A 40 -1.52 1.28 -25.87
C PRO A 40 -1.42 -0.02 -26.68
N ALA A 41 -1.96 -1.11 -26.14
CA ALA A 41 -1.90 -2.43 -26.77
C ALA A 41 -2.48 -2.45 -28.20
N TRP A 42 -3.52 -1.64 -28.43
CA TRP A 42 -4.23 -1.49 -29.72
C TRP A 42 -3.44 -0.72 -30.79
N LEU A 43 -2.28 -0.16 -30.46
CA LEU A 43 -1.46 0.56 -31.42
C LEU A 43 -0.88 -0.40 -32.48
N SER A 44 -0.99 -0.05 -33.77
CA SER A 44 -0.43 -0.85 -34.85
C SER A 44 1.08 -1.05 -34.74
N ASP A 45 1.60 -2.18 -35.22
CA ASP A 45 3.03 -2.48 -35.19
C ASP A 45 3.87 -1.45 -35.95
N LYS A 46 3.32 -0.83 -36.99
CA LYS A 46 3.98 0.25 -37.73
C LYS A 46 4.18 1.48 -36.85
N ALA A 47 3.17 1.86 -36.06
CA ALA A 47 3.28 2.97 -35.12
C ALA A 47 4.17 2.61 -33.92
N LYS A 48 4.13 1.38 -33.41
CA LYS A 48 5.08 0.87 -32.40
C LYS A 48 6.54 0.98 -32.85
N ARG A 49 6.83 0.70 -34.13
CA ARG A 49 8.17 0.86 -34.70
C ARG A 49 8.62 2.31 -34.78
N ASN A 50 7.72 3.28 -34.93
CA ASN A 50 8.07 4.70 -34.91
C ASN A 50 8.57 5.13 -33.52
N PHE A 51 8.02 4.59 -32.43
CA PHE A 51 8.49 4.86 -31.06
C PHE A 51 9.91 4.38 -30.80
N ARG A 52 10.45 3.42 -31.58
CA ARG A 52 11.88 3.04 -31.50
C ARG A 52 12.83 4.18 -31.91
N LYS A 53 12.32 5.22 -32.58
CA LYS A 53 13.11 6.42 -32.90
C LYS A 53 13.22 7.36 -31.71
N ASP A 54 12.32 7.25 -30.73
CA ASP A 54 12.32 8.11 -29.57
C ASP A 54 13.41 7.65 -28.59
N GLU A 55 14.37 8.53 -28.29
CA GLU A 55 15.43 8.22 -27.34
C GLU A 55 14.87 7.92 -25.94
N GLU A 56 13.77 8.57 -25.53
CA GLU A 56 13.12 8.30 -24.24
C GLU A 56 12.57 6.88 -24.16
N TYR A 57 12.02 6.36 -25.26
CA TYR A 57 11.51 4.99 -25.33
C TYR A 57 12.65 3.98 -25.21
N ASN A 58 13.76 4.22 -25.91
CA ASN A 58 14.94 3.35 -25.84
C ASN A 58 15.68 3.43 -24.49
N ARG A 59 15.50 4.52 -23.73
CA ARG A 59 16.07 4.69 -22.38
C ARG A 59 15.15 4.16 -21.27
N ARG A 60 13.90 3.78 -21.57
CA ARG A 60 12.95 3.27 -20.57
C ARG A 60 13.42 1.91 -20.07
N VAL A 61 13.56 1.78 -18.76
CA VAL A 61 13.90 0.53 -18.09
C VAL A 61 12.63 -0.03 -17.46
N GLU A 62 12.20 -1.21 -17.89
CA GLU A 62 11.14 -1.97 -17.22
C GLU A 62 11.80 -3.02 -16.32
N LEU A 63 11.66 -2.86 -15.00
CA LEU A 63 12.23 -3.79 -14.02
C LEU A 63 11.44 -5.09 -13.91
N ILE A 64 10.11 -4.98 -13.94
CA ILE A 64 9.18 -6.10 -13.86
C ILE A 64 8.43 -6.14 -15.19
N GLN A 65 8.50 -7.29 -15.85
CA GLN A 65 7.83 -7.50 -17.12
C GLN A 65 6.30 -7.42 -16.96
N ASP A 66 5.65 -6.76 -17.91
CA ASP A 66 4.18 -6.64 -18.01
C ASP A 66 3.49 -6.04 -16.76
N LEU A 67 4.24 -5.18 -16.02
CA LEU A 67 3.75 -4.36 -14.92
C LEU A 67 2.89 -3.18 -15.41
N GLU A 68 1.89 -3.47 -16.24
CA GLU A 68 0.95 -2.49 -16.74
C GLU A 68 -0.49 -2.94 -16.56
N PHE A 69 -1.37 -1.99 -16.31
CA PHE A 69 -2.82 -2.20 -16.29
C PHE A 69 -3.44 -1.33 -17.38
N PRO A 70 -4.47 -1.81 -18.10
CA PRO A 70 -5.07 -1.05 -19.20
C PRO A 70 -5.65 0.31 -18.78
N ALA A 71 -6.14 0.41 -17.54
CA ALA A 71 -6.73 1.62 -16.99
C ALA A 71 -5.93 2.16 -15.79
N VAL A 72 -6.20 1.64 -14.60
CA VAL A 72 -5.63 2.10 -13.33
C VAL A 72 -5.43 0.91 -12.41
N SER A 73 -4.34 0.90 -11.66
CA SER A 73 -4.13 0.01 -10.52
C SER A 73 -4.72 0.60 -9.24
N GLN A 74 -5.40 -0.20 -8.43
CA GLN A 74 -6.06 0.30 -7.21
C GLN A 74 -5.25 0.01 -5.95
N LYS A 75 -4.89 -1.25 -5.74
CA LYS A 75 -4.22 -1.73 -4.53
C LYS A 75 -3.06 -2.61 -4.90
N VAL A 76 -1.99 -2.46 -4.11
CA VAL A 76 -0.76 -3.21 -4.23
C VAL A 76 -0.38 -3.72 -2.85
N LYS A 77 0.01 -4.99 -2.75
CA LYS A 77 0.54 -5.60 -1.52
C LYS A 77 1.64 -6.61 -1.88
N PHE A 78 2.63 -6.71 -1.00
CA PHE A 78 3.64 -7.76 -1.08
C PHE A 78 3.25 -8.95 -0.19
N SER A 79 3.80 -10.10 -0.54
CA SER A 79 3.87 -11.26 0.36
C SER A 79 4.68 -10.91 1.61
N LYS A 80 4.40 -11.58 2.74
CA LYS A 80 5.22 -11.43 3.95
C LYS A 80 6.67 -11.88 3.72
N ASP A 81 6.85 -12.90 2.88
CA ASP A 81 8.16 -13.40 2.44
C ASP A 81 8.93 -12.43 1.53
N GLY A 82 8.27 -11.38 1.04
CA GLY A 82 8.86 -10.43 0.09
C GLY A 82 9.15 -11.03 -1.31
N LYS A 83 8.80 -12.29 -1.58
CA LYS A 83 9.05 -12.95 -2.89
C LYS A 83 7.99 -12.64 -3.94
N PHE A 84 6.76 -12.40 -3.51
CA PHE A 84 5.63 -12.16 -4.41
C PHE A 84 5.11 -10.74 -4.27
N PHE A 85 4.75 -10.17 -5.40
CA PHE A 85 4.16 -8.85 -5.53
C PHE A 85 2.79 -8.98 -6.17
N MET A 86 1.77 -8.33 -5.62
CA MET A 86 0.38 -8.48 -6.07
C MET A 86 -0.22 -7.11 -6.30
N ALA A 87 -0.79 -6.92 -7.49
CA ALA A 87 -1.42 -5.66 -7.88
C ALA A 87 -2.81 -5.92 -8.46
N THR A 88 -3.74 -5.02 -8.15
CA THR A 88 -5.13 -5.09 -8.61
C THR A 88 -5.40 -4.00 -9.64
N GLY A 89 -6.13 -4.35 -10.70
CA GLY A 89 -6.56 -3.45 -11.76
C GLY A 89 -8.06 -3.18 -11.74
N LEU A 90 -8.45 -2.00 -12.20
CA LEU A 90 -9.86 -1.57 -12.28
C LEU A 90 -10.60 -2.20 -13.47
N HIS A 91 -10.03 -2.16 -14.68
CA HIS A 91 -10.72 -2.59 -15.91
C HIS A 91 -9.82 -3.36 -16.89
N PRO A 92 -10.18 -4.61 -17.26
CA PRO A 92 -11.15 -5.44 -16.54
C PRO A 92 -10.69 -5.65 -15.08
N PRO A 93 -11.62 -5.89 -14.12
CA PRO A 93 -11.25 -6.07 -12.73
C PRO A 93 -10.41 -7.33 -12.60
N GLN A 94 -9.15 -7.18 -12.21
CA GLN A 94 -8.19 -8.28 -12.22
C GLN A 94 -7.14 -8.14 -11.14
N VAL A 95 -6.53 -9.26 -10.76
CA VAL A 95 -5.33 -9.30 -9.93
C VAL A 95 -4.20 -9.93 -10.74
N LYS A 96 -3.06 -9.25 -10.76
CA LYS A 96 -1.80 -9.75 -11.31
C LYS A 96 -0.86 -10.08 -10.17
N VAL A 97 -0.30 -11.29 -10.18
CA VAL A 97 0.69 -11.74 -9.21
C VAL A 97 2.02 -11.90 -9.93
N TYR A 98 3.06 -11.31 -9.38
CA TYR A 98 4.41 -11.28 -9.92
C TYR A 98 5.37 -11.99 -8.96
N GLU A 99 6.36 -12.64 -9.53
CA GLU A 99 7.45 -13.30 -8.80
C GLU A 99 8.69 -12.43 -8.93
N LEU A 100 9.20 -11.91 -7.81
CA LEU A 100 10.30 -10.95 -7.83
C LEU A 100 11.65 -11.59 -8.16
N ALA A 101 11.80 -12.89 -7.93
CA ALA A 101 13.02 -13.62 -8.31
C ALA A 101 13.18 -13.69 -9.84
N ASP A 102 12.06 -13.89 -10.54
CA ASP A 102 12.02 -14.02 -12.01
C ASP A 102 11.69 -12.69 -12.72
N LEU A 103 11.34 -11.65 -11.96
CA LEU A 103 10.93 -10.33 -12.44
C LEU A 103 9.79 -10.37 -13.48
N CYS A 104 8.94 -11.39 -13.39
CA CYS A 104 7.88 -11.63 -14.36
C CYS A 104 6.52 -11.89 -13.69
N MET A 105 5.47 -11.79 -14.49
CA MET A 105 4.11 -12.11 -14.05
C MET A 105 3.94 -13.61 -13.96
N LYS A 106 3.52 -14.09 -12.78
CA LYS A 106 3.24 -15.51 -12.54
C LYS A 106 1.89 -15.91 -13.10
N PHE A 107 0.85 -15.11 -12.81
CA PHE A 107 -0.49 -15.30 -13.37
C PHE A 107 -1.34 -14.03 -13.20
N GLU A 108 -2.42 -13.99 -13.98
CA GLU A 108 -3.48 -13.01 -13.90
C GLU A 108 -4.82 -13.71 -13.63
N ARG A 109 -5.68 -13.11 -12.80
CA ARG A 109 -7.06 -13.58 -12.60
C ARG A 109 -8.02 -12.42 -12.73
N THR A 110 -9.08 -12.62 -13.48
CA THR A 110 -10.19 -11.67 -13.62
C THR A 110 -11.27 -11.95 -12.58
N PHE A 111 -11.99 -10.89 -12.21
CA PHE A 111 -13.11 -10.93 -11.27
C PHE A 111 -14.40 -10.51 -11.96
N THR A 112 -15.53 -10.83 -11.35
CA THR A 112 -16.84 -10.37 -11.82
C THR A 112 -17.15 -8.93 -11.41
N ALA A 113 -16.49 -8.45 -10.37
CA ALA A 113 -16.71 -7.14 -9.77
C ALA A 113 -15.38 -6.50 -9.37
N GLU A 114 -15.36 -5.18 -9.28
CA GLU A 114 -14.18 -4.40 -8.90
C GLU A 114 -13.73 -4.75 -7.47
N ILE A 115 -12.41 -4.86 -7.29
CA ILE A 115 -11.76 -5.16 -6.02
C ILE A 115 -11.51 -3.84 -5.27
N VAL A 116 -12.01 -3.72 -4.05
CA VAL A 116 -11.82 -2.50 -3.21
C VAL A 116 -10.53 -2.59 -2.42
N ASP A 117 -10.34 -3.71 -1.70
CA ASP A 117 -9.10 -4.06 -1.01
C ASP A 117 -8.93 -5.58 -1.02
N PHE A 118 -7.74 -6.05 -0.68
CA PHE A 118 -7.47 -7.48 -0.58
C PHE A 118 -6.38 -7.71 0.44
N GLN A 119 -6.40 -8.82 1.17
CA GLN A 119 -5.40 -9.16 2.18
C GLN A 119 -4.74 -10.49 1.83
N VAL A 120 -3.42 -10.54 1.96
CA VAL A 120 -2.64 -11.77 1.86
C VAL A 120 -2.72 -12.49 3.21
N LEU A 121 -3.28 -13.70 3.21
CA LEU A 121 -3.54 -14.47 4.44
C LEU A 121 -2.36 -15.37 4.80
N SER A 122 -1.67 -15.88 3.79
CA SER A 122 -0.46 -16.70 3.93
C SER A 122 0.80 -15.84 3.91
N GLU A 123 1.94 -16.43 4.24
CA GLU A 123 3.25 -15.81 4.03
C GLU A 123 3.56 -15.58 2.53
N ASP A 124 3.12 -16.52 1.69
CA ASP A 124 3.12 -16.50 0.22
C ASP A 124 1.86 -15.87 -0.41
N TYR A 125 1.69 -16.01 -1.74
CA TYR A 125 0.44 -15.78 -2.49
C TYR A 125 -0.62 -16.89 -2.30
N SER A 126 -0.35 -17.91 -1.49
CA SER A 126 -1.11 -19.17 -1.51
C SER A 126 -2.59 -19.02 -1.15
N LYS A 127 -2.90 -18.09 -0.23
CA LYS A 127 -4.24 -17.78 0.25
C LYS A 127 -4.40 -16.26 0.30
N MET A 128 -5.45 -15.77 -0.34
CA MET A 128 -5.77 -14.35 -0.42
C MET A 128 -7.27 -14.16 -0.22
N ALA A 129 -7.64 -13.07 0.44
CA ALA A 129 -9.03 -12.62 0.55
C ALA A 129 -9.19 -11.29 -0.18
N PHE A 130 -10.22 -11.17 -1.00
CA PHE A 130 -10.55 -9.97 -1.76
C PHE A 130 -11.91 -9.47 -1.32
N ILE A 131 -12.06 -8.18 -1.09
CA ILE A 131 -13.36 -7.56 -0.94
C ILE A 131 -13.73 -6.80 -2.21
N CYS A 132 -14.93 -7.05 -2.71
CA CYS A 132 -15.41 -6.49 -3.97
C CYS A 132 -16.56 -5.50 -3.73
N MET A 133 -16.75 -4.60 -4.69
CA MET A 133 -17.81 -3.57 -4.66
C MET A 133 -19.23 -4.17 -4.58
N ASP A 134 -19.44 -5.41 -5.04
CA ASP A 134 -20.72 -6.13 -4.99
C ASP A 134 -21.06 -6.72 -3.61
N ARG A 135 -20.36 -6.29 -2.55
CA ARG A 135 -20.42 -6.82 -1.17
C ARG A 135 -19.95 -8.26 -1.03
N SER A 136 -19.18 -8.75 -2.00
CA SER A 136 -18.62 -10.09 -1.90
C SER A 136 -17.22 -10.09 -1.32
N VAL A 137 -16.93 -11.12 -0.54
CA VAL A 137 -15.60 -11.48 -0.10
C VAL A 137 -15.21 -12.76 -0.83
N ASN A 138 -14.24 -12.66 -1.73
CA ASN A 138 -13.74 -13.77 -2.53
C ASN A 138 -12.45 -14.31 -1.92
N PHE A 139 -12.43 -15.59 -1.59
CA PHE A 139 -11.25 -16.32 -1.12
C PHE A 139 -10.60 -17.03 -2.29
N HIS A 140 -9.33 -16.77 -2.50
CA HIS A 140 -8.53 -17.36 -3.56
C HIS A 140 -7.44 -18.24 -2.95
N ALA A 141 -7.24 -19.41 -3.55
CA ALA A 141 -6.15 -20.33 -3.27
C ALA A 141 -5.14 -20.36 -4.43
N LYS A 142 -4.07 -21.17 -4.30
CA LYS A 142 -3.08 -21.38 -5.37
C LYS A 142 -3.72 -21.78 -6.71
N PHE A 143 -4.75 -22.62 -6.69
CA PHE A 143 -5.41 -23.13 -7.90
C PHE A 143 -6.49 -22.21 -8.50
N GLY A 144 -6.95 -21.16 -7.79
CA GLY A 144 -8.01 -20.30 -8.32
C GLY A 144 -8.90 -19.67 -7.25
N ALA A 145 -10.09 -19.26 -7.67
CA ALA A 145 -11.16 -18.87 -6.76
C ALA A 145 -11.64 -20.11 -5.99
N TYR A 146 -11.62 -20.03 -4.66
CA TYR A 146 -12.01 -21.13 -3.78
C TYR A 146 -13.44 -20.97 -3.29
N HIS A 147 -13.77 -19.82 -2.71
CA HIS A 147 -15.07 -19.59 -2.13
C HIS A 147 -15.47 -18.10 -2.18
N LYS A 148 -16.77 -17.83 -2.28
CA LYS A 148 -17.34 -16.48 -2.33
C LYS A 148 -18.40 -16.35 -1.24
N ILE A 149 -18.18 -15.42 -0.32
CA ILE A 149 -19.13 -15.06 0.75
C ILE A 149 -19.70 -13.67 0.45
N ARG A 150 -20.89 -13.35 0.97
CA ARG A 150 -21.50 -12.03 0.85
C ARG A 150 -21.63 -11.37 2.23
N THR A 151 -21.19 -10.13 2.35
CA THR A 151 -21.40 -9.32 3.55
C THR A 151 -22.72 -8.55 3.47
N PRO A 152 -23.37 -8.25 4.60
CA PRO A 152 -24.65 -7.53 4.61
C PRO A 152 -24.54 -6.14 3.95
N ARG A 153 -23.47 -5.42 4.27
CA ARG A 153 -23.16 -4.06 3.77
C ARG A 153 -21.86 -4.04 2.97
N GLN A 154 -21.64 -2.94 2.25
CA GLN A 154 -20.43 -2.72 1.45
C GLN A 154 -19.23 -2.44 2.34
N GLY A 155 -18.16 -3.20 2.13
CA GLY A 155 -16.89 -2.97 2.81
C GLY A 155 -16.01 -1.97 2.06
N ARG A 156 -15.27 -1.18 2.84
CA ARG A 156 -14.29 -0.18 2.40
C ARG A 156 -12.85 -0.67 2.63
N ASP A 157 -12.60 -1.44 3.69
CA ASP A 157 -11.27 -1.95 4.03
C ASP A 157 -11.34 -3.36 4.65
N LEU A 158 -10.20 -4.05 4.66
CA LEU A 158 -10.06 -5.44 5.08
C LEU A 158 -8.79 -5.64 5.91
N ALA A 159 -8.91 -6.26 7.09
CA ALA A 159 -7.76 -6.59 7.93
C ALA A 159 -7.86 -8.03 8.45
N TYR A 160 -6.72 -8.73 8.50
CA TYR A 160 -6.63 -10.12 8.96
C TYR A 160 -5.81 -10.20 10.25
N CYS A 161 -6.39 -10.83 11.28
CA CYS A 161 -5.70 -11.14 12.52
C CYS A 161 -5.19 -12.59 12.48
N PRO A 162 -3.86 -12.82 12.43
CA PRO A 162 -3.32 -14.18 12.40
C PRO A 162 -3.50 -14.94 13.72
N GLU A 163 -3.58 -14.25 14.85
CA GLU A 163 -3.68 -14.88 16.18
C GLU A 163 -5.04 -15.55 16.41
N THR A 164 -6.11 -14.91 15.94
CA THR A 164 -7.49 -15.40 16.11
C THR A 164 -8.06 -16.05 14.85
N CYS A 165 -7.30 -16.02 13.74
CA CYS A 165 -7.75 -16.40 12.41
C CYS A 165 -9.03 -15.66 11.96
N ASP A 166 -9.27 -14.46 12.49
CA ASP A 166 -10.42 -13.63 12.17
C ASP A 166 -10.08 -12.63 11.05
N LEU A 167 -10.93 -12.57 10.04
CA LEU A 167 -10.93 -11.56 8.99
C LEU A 167 -11.98 -10.50 9.31
N PHE A 168 -11.53 -9.27 9.49
CA PHE A 168 -12.38 -8.11 9.77
C PHE A 168 -12.70 -7.37 8.47
N VAL A 169 -14.00 -7.21 8.23
CA VAL A 169 -14.52 -6.42 7.13
C VAL A 169 -15.19 -5.18 7.68
N VAL A 170 -14.72 -4.04 7.23
CA VAL A 170 -15.09 -2.72 7.71
C VAL A 170 -15.66 -1.92 6.55
N GLY A 171 -16.68 -1.08 6.77
CA GLY A 171 -17.29 -0.34 5.67
C GLY A 171 -18.37 0.66 6.05
N SER A 172 -19.43 0.72 5.24
CA SER A 172 -20.49 1.73 5.38
C SER A 172 -21.41 1.54 6.60
N SER A 173 -21.19 0.50 7.41
CA SER A 173 -21.94 0.24 8.65
C SER A 173 -21.07 0.51 9.88
N PRO A 174 -21.69 0.81 11.04
CA PRO A 174 -20.99 0.83 12.31
C PRO A 174 -20.56 -0.59 12.73
N GLU A 175 -21.21 -1.61 12.18
CA GLU A 175 -20.84 -3.01 12.39
C GLU A 175 -19.59 -3.38 11.59
N MET A 176 -18.58 -3.84 12.31
CA MET A 176 -17.42 -4.56 11.80
C MET A 176 -17.74 -6.05 11.73
N TYR A 177 -17.80 -6.59 10.53
CA TYR A 177 -18.10 -8.01 10.33
C TYR A 177 -16.85 -8.84 10.57
N ARG A 178 -16.97 -9.83 11.44
CA ARG A 178 -15.88 -10.75 11.78
C ARG A 178 -16.14 -12.12 11.16
N ILE A 179 -15.24 -12.55 10.30
CA ILE A 179 -15.32 -13.84 9.61
C ILE A 179 -14.19 -14.72 10.14
N ASN A 180 -14.52 -15.74 10.91
CA ASN A 180 -13.52 -16.67 11.41
C ASN A 180 -13.16 -17.67 10.31
N LEU A 181 -11.90 -17.68 9.88
CA LEU A 181 -11.43 -18.50 8.77
C LEU A 181 -11.12 -19.94 9.18
N GLU A 182 -10.92 -20.20 10.48
CA GLU A 182 -10.71 -21.55 11.01
C GLU A 182 -12.04 -22.32 11.07
N GLN A 183 -13.08 -21.69 11.62
CA GLN A 183 -14.42 -22.28 11.75
C GLN A 183 -15.29 -22.07 10.50
N GLY A 184 -14.92 -21.15 9.61
CA GLY A 184 -15.67 -20.87 8.38
C GLY A 184 -17.04 -20.22 8.61
N ARG A 185 -17.19 -19.43 9.68
CA ARG A 185 -18.48 -18.80 10.03
C ARG A 185 -18.35 -17.31 10.33
N PHE A 186 -19.46 -16.60 10.20
CA PHE A 186 -19.60 -15.26 10.76
C PHE A 186 -19.67 -15.35 12.27
N MET A 187 -18.81 -14.59 12.94
CA MET A 187 -18.90 -14.35 14.37
C MET A 187 -19.80 -13.15 14.62
N SER A 188 -20.18 -12.93 15.89
CA SER A 188 -20.91 -11.73 16.28
C SER A 188 -20.16 -10.47 15.82
N PRO A 189 -20.80 -9.57 15.06
CA PRO A 189 -20.16 -8.33 14.63
C PRO A 189 -19.83 -7.48 15.85
N VAL A 190 -18.77 -6.68 15.71
CA VAL A 190 -18.39 -5.69 16.72
C VAL A 190 -18.91 -4.34 16.25
N VAL A 191 -19.56 -3.58 17.13
CA VAL A 191 -20.23 -2.33 16.77
C VAL A 191 -19.35 -1.16 17.20
N SER A 192 -18.89 -0.35 16.24
CA SER A 192 -18.27 0.94 16.51
C SER A 192 -19.30 1.98 16.92
N LYS A 193 -18.85 3.04 17.61
CA LYS A 193 -19.70 4.21 17.87
C LYS A 193 -19.84 5.11 16.64
N SER A 194 -18.83 5.13 15.76
CA SER A 194 -18.94 5.84 14.48
C SER A 194 -19.95 5.17 13.55
N GLN A 195 -20.68 5.97 12.79
CA GLN A 195 -21.76 5.50 11.89
C GLN A 195 -21.24 4.70 10.69
N ALA A 196 -20.04 5.03 10.22
CA ALA A 196 -19.39 4.35 9.11
C ALA A 196 -17.88 4.38 9.31
N ILE A 197 -17.22 3.32 8.88
CA ILE A 197 -15.80 3.12 9.11
C ILE A 197 -15.09 3.00 7.75
N ASN A 198 -14.08 3.84 7.54
CA ASN A 198 -13.39 3.94 6.26
C ASN A 198 -12.20 3.02 6.14
N CYS A 199 -11.48 2.83 7.24
CA CYS A 199 -10.22 2.12 7.25
C CYS A 199 -10.03 1.36 8.56
N CYS A 200 -9.22 0.31 8.50
CA CYS A 200 -8.84 -0.48 9.64
C CYS A 200 -7.36 -0.87 9.56
N GLY A 201 -6.75 -1.10 10.71
CA GLY A 201 -5.40 -1.60 10.83
C GLY A 201 -5.30 -2.52 12.04
N ILE A 202 -4.46 -3.55 11.96
CA ILE A 202 -4.19 -4.45 13.08
C ILE A 202 -2.70 -4.37 13.40
N SER A 203 -2.37 -4.25 14.68
CA SER A 203 -1.01 -4.36 15.17
C SER A 203 -0.58 -5.82 15.14
N PRO A 204 0.49 -6.18 14.41
CA PRO A 204 0.95 -7.57 14.34
C PRO A 204 1.56 -8.07 15.66
N ILE A 205 1.89 -7.18 16.60
CA ILE A 205 2.60 -7.52 17.85
C ILE A 205 1.65 -7.59 19.04
N HIS A 206 0.71 -6.63 19.14
CA HIS A 206 -0.21 -6.56 20.28
C HIS A 206 -1.58 -7.18 20.00
N GLY A 207 -1.89 -7.44 18.72
CA GLY A 207 -3.22 -7.91 18.29
C GLY A 207 -4.31 -6.84 18.38
N LEU A 208 -3.95 -5.58 18.65
CA LEU A 208 -4.91 -4.46 18.69
C LEU A 208 -5.38 -4.11 17.29
N MET A 209 -6.67 -3.82 17.15
CA MET A 209 -7.28 -3.32 15.93
C MET A 209 -7.62 -1.84 16.12
N ALA A 210 -7.26 -1.00 15.17
CA ALA A 210 -7.68 0.40 15.12
C ALA A 210 -8.58 0.63 13.92
N THR A 211 -9.62 1.42 14.11
CA THR A 211 -10.61 1.75 13.10
C THR A 211 -10.79 3.25 12.98
N GLY A 212 -10.81 3.74 11.74
CA GLY A 212 -11.03 5.14 11.43
C GLY A 212 -12.45 5.39 10.94
N GLY A 213 -13.22 6.13 11.74
CA GLY A 213 -14.58 6.53 11.43
C GLY A 213 -14.69 7.67 10.41
N GLU A 214 -15.88 7.82 9.84
CA GLU A 214 -16.23 8.97 8.99
C GLU A 214 -16.42 10.26 9.82
N ASP A 215 -16.69 10.12 11.12
CA ASP A 215 -16.91 11.23 12.07
C ASP A 215 -15.61 11.79 12.68
N GLY A 216 -14.43 11.31 12.26
CA GLY A 216 -13.14 11.71 12.83
C GLY A 216 -12.74 10.97 14.11
N LEU A 217 -13.56 10.02 14.54
CA LEU A 217 -13.29 9.15 15.67
C LEU A 217 -12.37 7.99 15.27
N LEU A 218 -11.25 7.87 15.99
CA LEU A 218 -10.40 6.69 15.96
C LEU A 218 -10.74 5.82 17.18
N GLU A 219 -11.12 4.59 16.91
CA GLU A 219 -11.41 3.61 17.97
C GLU A 219 -10.37 2.50 17.93
N CYS A 220 -9.91 2.10 19.11
CA CYS A 220 -9.00 0.98 19.33
C CYS A 220 -9.75 -0.15 20.02
N TRP A 221 -9.59 -1.36 19.50
CA TRP A 221 -10.31 -2.57 19.86
C TRP A 221 -9.31 -3.70 20.13
N ASP A 222 -9.56 -4.51 21.17
CA ASP A 222 -8.89 -5.81 21.32
C ASP A 222 -9.88 -6.91 20.91
N PRO A 223 -9.52 -7.78 19.95
CA PRO A 223 -10.32 -8.94 19.58
C PRO A 223 -10.73 -9.83 20.78
N ARG A 224 -9.95 -9.81 21.87
CA ARG A 224 -10.20 -10.58 23.09
C ARG A 224 -11.27 -9.96 23.98
N SER A 225 -11.27 -8.63 24.17
CA SER A 225 -12.19 -7.93 25.08
C SER A 225 -13.60 -7.74 24.49
N ARG A 226 -13.73 -7.80 23.15
CA ARG A 226 -14.98 -7.54 22.40
C ARG A 226 -15.58 -6.14 22.62
N GLU A 227 -14.87 -5.26 23.31
CA GLU A 227 -15.26 -3.89 23.65
C GLU A 227 -14.20 -2.90 23.19
N SER A 228 -14.60 -1.64 22.96
CA SER A 228 -13.65 -0.58 22.61
C SER A 228 -12.79 -0.27 23.82
N ILE A 229 -11.47 -0.31 23.64
CA ILE A 229 -10.51 -0.03 24.71
C ILE A 229 -10.27 1.46 24.84
N GLY A 230 -10.20 2.15 23.70
CA GLY A 230 -9.85 3.56 23.66
C GLY A 230 -10.44 4.24 22.45
N GLU A 231 -10.76 5.51 22.62
CA GLU A 231 -11.42 6.34 21.63
C GLU A 231 -10.71 7.69 21.61
N LEU A 232 -10.38 8.17 20.42
CA LEU A 232 -9.67 9.42 20.20
C LEU A 232 -10.37 10.20 19.09
N ASP A 233 -10.79 11.43 19.38
CA ASP A 233 -11.19 12.38 18.34
C ASP A 233 -9.94 13.10 17.82
N ILE A 234 -9.55 12.76 16.60
CA ILE A 234 -8.29 13.17 15.96
C ILE A 234 -8.53 14.35 15.02
N ALA A 235 -9.72 14.39 14.44
CA ALA A 235 -10.01 15.15 13.24
C ALA A 235 -11.21 16.10 13.40
N GLY A 236 -11.82 16.18 14.59
CA GLY A 236 -12.86 17.16 14.91
C GLY A 236 -14.04 17.12 13.95
N GLY A 237 -14.43 15.93 13.51
CA GLY A 237 -15.51 15.71 12.53
C GLY A 237 -15.06 15.40 11.10
N ALA A 238 -13.76 15.51 10.77
CA ALA A 238 -13.27 15.14 9.45
C ALA A 238 -12.92 13.64 9.35
N ALA A 239 -13.29 13.02 8.23
CA ALA A 239 -13.21 11.56 8.07
C ALA A 239 -11.77 11.03 8.11
N ILE A 240 -11.53 10.01 8.94
CA ILE A 240 -10.26 9.28 8.94
C ILE A 240 -10.23 8.37 7.72
N THR A 241 -9.14 8.43 6.95
CA THR A 241 -9.00 7.78 5.65
C THR A 241 -7.95 6.69 5.63
N ALA A 242 -6.94 6.78 6.49
CA ALA A 242 -5.90 5.77 6.64
C ALA A 242 -5.50 5.63 8.11
N VAL A 243 -5.36 4.39 8.56
CA VAL A 243 -4.86 4.06 9.90
C VAL A 243 -3.87 2.89 9.76
N ARG A 244 -2.69 3.04 10.34
CA ARG A 244 -1.69 1.95 10.42
C ARG A 244 -0.98 1.95 11.76
N PHE A 245 -0.69 0.76 12.23
CA PHE A 245 0.27 0.54 13.29
C PHE A 245 1.68 0.43 12.71
N ASP A 246 2.65 0.66 13.58
CA ASP A 246 4.03 0.29 13.32
C ASP A 246 4.17 -1.24 13.34
N ASP A 247 4.50 -1.82 12.18
CA ASP A 247 4.60 -3.28 12.01
C ASP A 247 5.75 -3.91 12.83
N GLU A 248 6.76 -3.14 13.24
CA GLU A 248 7.96 -3.65 13.93
C GLU A 248 7.97 -3.42 15.44
N THR A 249 7.56 -2.24 15.90
CA THR A 249 7.53 -1.93 17.35
C THR A 249 6.14 -2.14 17.93
N GLY A 250 5.10 -1.99 17.12
CA GLY A 250 3.72 -2.09 17.56
C GLY A 250 3.23 -0.92 18.39
N MET A 251 4.10 0.02 18.79
CA MET A 251 3.79 1.09 19.77
C MET A 251 3.27 2.38 19.15
N ASN A 252 3.65 2.66 17.91
CA ASN A 252 3.23 3.86 17.21
C ASN A 252 2.00 3.58 16.34
N LEU A 253 1.08 4.54 16.30
CA LEU A 253 -0.13 4.52 15.49
C LEU A 253 -0.21 5.80 14.67
N ALA A 254 -0.32 5.68 13.35
CA ALA A 254 -0.52 6.83 12.47
C ALA A 254 -1.96 6.84 11.95
N ALA A 255 -2.59 8.02 12.03
CA ALA A 255 -3.92 8.29 11.52
C ALA A 255 -3.87 9.44 10.52
N GLY A 256 -4.51 9.26 9.36
CA GLY A 256 -4.57 10.23 8.27
C GLY A 256 -5.99 10.69 8.03
N ASN A 257 -6.19 12.00 7.93
CA ASN A 257 -7.48 12.63 7.74
C ASN A 257 -7.76 12.96 6.26
N LYS A 258 -9.02 13.18 5.91
CA LYS A 258 -9.48 13.66 4.59
C LYS A 258 -8.94 15.04 4.23
N GLU A 259 -8.54 15.85 5.21
CA GLU A 259 -7.98 17.19 4.99
C GLU A 259 -6.47 17.19 4.68
N GLY A 260 -5.79 16.04 4.77
CA GLY A 260 -4.34 15.94 4.53
C GLY A 260 -3.49 16.09 5.79
N ILE A 261 -4.11 16.05 6.97
CA ILE A 261 -3.43 16.05 8.25
C ILE A 261 -3.14 14.60 8.65
N VAL A 262 -1.89 14.32 8.98
CA VAL A 262 -1.44 13.04 9.55
C VAL A 262 -1.05 13.27 10.99
N GLN A 263 -1.62 12.49 11.91
CA GLN A 263 -1.27 12.52 13.32
C GLN A 263 -0.63 11.20 13.72
N LEU A 264 0.48 11.29 14.46
CA LEU A 264 1.21 10.17 15.01
C LEU A 264 0.95 10.08 16.51
N PHE A 265 0.62 8.90 16.99
CA PHE A 265 0.30 8.60 18.37
C PHE A 265 1.20 7.50 18.91
N ASP A 266 1.48 7.56 20.21
CA ASP A 266 1.89 6.41 21.00
C ASP A 266 0.61 5.78 21.56
N ILE A 267 0.45 4.46 21.46
CA ILE A 267 -0.74 3.75 21.96
C ILE A 267 -0.99 4.00 23.46
N ARG A 268 0.06 4.36 24.21
CA ARG A 268 -0.03 4.66 25.65
C ARG A 268 -0.52 6.07 25.96
N SER A 269 -0.58 6.96 24.96
CA SER A 269 -0.92 8.38 25.15
C SER A 269 -2.07 8.79 24.23
N SER A 270 -3.05 9.48 24.80
CA SER A 270 -4.15 10.07 24.02
C SER A 270 -3.75 11.34 23.27
N LYS A 271 -2.61 11.95 23.61
CA LYS A 271 -2.11 13.14 22.92
C LYS A 271 -1.27 12.75 21.71
N PRO A 272 -1.43 13.43 20.56
CA PRO A 272 -0.60 13.18 19.40
C PRO A 272 0.85 13.56 19.72
N MET A 273 1.78 12.69 19.35
CA MET A 273 3.22 12.96 19.41
C MET A 273 3.60 14.01 18.37
N ILE A 274 3.10 13.83 17.14
CA ILE A 274 3.37 14.71 16.01
C ILE A 274 2.08 14.90 15.23
N THR A 275 1.81 16.16 14.87
CA THR A 275 0.79 16.50 13.88
C THR A 275 1.48 17.09 12.67
N LYS A 276 1.27 16.46 11.51
CA LYS A 276 1.90 16.82 10.24
C LYS A 276 0.85 17.16 9.21
N ASP A 277 0.85 18.41 8.75
CA ASP A 277 0.01 18.83 7.63
C ASP A 277 0.77 18.68 6.30
N HIS A 278 0.09 18.09 5.31
CA HIS A 278 0.58 18.01 3.95
C HIS A 278 0.40 19.32 3.16
N MET A 279 -0.37 20.28 3.67
CA MET A 279 -0.59 21.62 3.09
C MET A 279 -1.21 21.62 1.68
N ASN A 280 -1.77 20.48 1.27
CA ASN A 280 -2.40 20.31 -0.04
C ASN A 280 -3.93 20.37 0.06
N GLY A 281 -4.51 20.22 1.26
CA GLY A 281 -5.95 20.14 1.47
C GLY A 281 -6.59 18.92 0.79
N VAL A 282 -5.83 17.83 0.63
CA VAL A 282 -6.26 16.62 -0.06
C VAL A 282 -6.19 15.44 0.90
N ARG A 283 -7.11 14.49 0.74
CA ARG A 283 -7.16 13.29 1.57
C ARG A 283 -5.86 12.48 1.54
N ILE A 284 -5.51 11.97 2.71
CA ILE A 284 -4.52 10.91 2.85
C ILE A 284 -5.09 9.63 2.22
N VAL A 285 -4.26 8.93 1.45
CA VAL A 285 -4.64 7.69 0.75
C VAL A 285 -4.14 6.46 1.50
N ASP A 286 -2.87 6.48 1.91
CA ASP A 286 -2.27 5.45 2.74
C ASP A 286 -1.13 6.04 3.56
N ILE A 287 -0.85 5.37 4.66
CA ILE A 287 0.30 5.65 5.52
C ILE A 287 1.05 4.34 5.68
N LYS A 288 2.38 4.38 5.74
CA LYS A 288 3.22 3.22 6.04
C LYS A 288 4.37 3.63 6.94
N PHE A 289 4.67 2.78 7.90
CA PHE A 289 5.88 2.89 8.67
C PHE A 289 7.02 2.17 7.95
N HIS A 290 8.19 2.77 8.01
CA HIS A 290 9.36 2.30 7.29
C HIS A 290 10.57 2.37 8.21
N ALA A 291 11.28 1.24 8.36
CA ALA A 291 12.63 1.21 8.90
C ALA A 291 13.59 1.14 7.73
N VAL A 292 14.38 2.19 7.56
CA VAL A 292 15.57 2.09 6.73
C VAL A 292 16.54 1.14 7.43
N GLY A 293 17.14 0.22 6.66
CA GLY A 293 17.90 -0.92 7.15
C GLY A 293 18.95 -0.66 8.25
N MET A 294 19.22 -1.76 8.95
CA MET A 294 20.03 -1.96 10.15
C MET A 294 19.26 -1.68 11.44
N LYS A 295 19.29 -2.66 12.34
CA LYS A 295 18.63 -2.72 13.67
C LYS A 295 18.98 -1.58 14.63
N ASP A 296 19.63 -0.52 14.15
CA ASP A 296 19.98 0.66 14.94
C ASP A 296 18.89 1.71 14.85
N LEU A 297 18.48 2.18 16.02
CA LEU A 297 17.44 3.15 16.40
C LEU A 297 17.46 4.54 15.71
N GLY A 298 18.10 4.71 14.56
CA GLY A 298 18.53 6.01 14.05
C GLY A 298 17.44 6.94 13.53
N SER A 299 16.44 6.46 12.80
CA SER A 299 15.24 7.25 12.48
C SER A 299 14.19 6.38 11.80
N ARG A 300 13.15 5.99 12.54
CA ARG A 300 11.95 5.40 11.95
C ARG A 300 11.30 6.47 11.07
N LYS A 301 10.95 6.12 9.85
CA LYS A 301 10.31 7.03 8.91
C LYS A 301 8.86 6.65 8.71
N VAL A 302 8.03 7.64 8.46
CA VAL A 302 6.66 7.46 8.01
C VAL A 302 6.59 7.94 6.57
N VAL A 303 5.96 7.12 5.75
CA VAL A 303 5.58 7.50 4.40
C VAL A 303 4.08 7.75 4.41
N SER A 304 3.69 8.98 4.13
CA SER A 304 2.31 9.41 4.04
C SER A 304 2.00 9.84 2.61
N THR A 305 0.93 9.28 2.04
CA THR A 305 0.49 9.65 0.68
C THR A 305 -0.74 10.50 0.68
N ASP A 306 -0.67 11.57 -0.11
CA ASP A 306 -1.85 12.20 -0.69
C ASP A 306 -2.14 11.56 -2.05
N THR A 307 -3.23 11.98 -2.69
CA THR A 307 -3.49 11.60 -4.07
C THR A 307 -2.40 12.05 -5.03
N ARG A 308 -1.66 13.14 -4.76
CA ARG A 308 -0.70 13.71 -5.72
C ARG A 308 0.76 13.34 -5.43
N SER A 309 1.12 13.27 -4.16
CA SER A 309 2.51 13.14 -3.72
C SER A 309 2.61 12.25 -2.48
N ALA A 310 3.73 11.55 -2.35
CA ALA A 310 4.12 10.87 -1.12
C ALA A 310 5.16 11.72 -0.39
N LYS A 311 5.00 11.90 0.92
CA LYS A 311 5.99 12.55 1.78
C LYS A 311 6.61 11.50 2.70
N ILE A 312 7.93 11.53 2.82
CA ILE A 312 8.69 10.70 3.75
C ILE A 312 9.24 11.64 4.83
N TRP A 313 8.98 11.34 6.08
CA TRP A 313 9.38 12.17 7.21
C TRP A 313 9.73 11.31 8.43
N ASP A 314 10.54 11.87 9.33
CA ASP A 314 11.04 11.16 10.50
C ASP A 314 10.02 11.17 11.65
N THR A 315 9.78 10.03 12.29
CA THR A 315 8.78 9.90 13.38
C THR A 315 9.14 10.70 14.63
N ALA A 316 10.41 10.97 14.89
CA ALA A 316 10.87 11.64 16.11
C ALA A 316 10.83 13.17 15.99
N THR A 317 11.17 13.70 14.81
CA THR A 317 11.31 15.15 14.60
C THR A 317 10.19 15.76 13.77
N GLY A 318 9.49 14.97 12.96
CA GLY A 318 8.48 15.46 12.02
C GLY A 318 9.08 16.20 10.82
N ASN A 319 10.42 16.19 10.67
CA ASN A 319 11.10 16.83 9.55
C ASN A 319 10.90 16.01 8.27
N ASN A 320 10.70 16.72 7.16
CA ASN A 320 10.55 16.09 5.85
C ASN A 320 11.91 15.59 5.37
N PHE A 321 12.05 14.26 5.26
CA PHE A 321 13.22 13.64 4.66
C PHE A 321 13.22 13.88 3.15
N THR A 322 12.17 13.44 2.46
CA THR A 322 12.01 13.68 1.03
C THR A 322 10.54 13.68 0.63
N VAL A 323 10.25 14.17 -0.57
CA VAL A 323 8.90 14.24 -1.14
C VAL A 323 8.96 13.69 -2.55
N THR A 324 8.10 12.75 -2.93
CA THR A 324 8.06 12.30 -4.32
C THR A 324 7.48 13.41 -5.20
N PRO A 325 8.00 13.58 -6.43
CA PRO A 325 7.44 14.54 -7.37
C PRO A 325 5.96 14.22 -7.63
N PRO A 326 5.10 15.23 -7.84
CA PRO A 326 3.68 15.02 -8.04
C PRO A 326 3.42 14.17 -9.30
N HIS A 327 2.61 13.14 -9.16
CA HIS A 327 2.21 12.28 -10.27
C HIS A 327 1.00 12.87 -11.01
N LEU A 328 0.93 12.65 -12.33
CA LEU A 328 -0.20 13.10 -13.16
C LEU A 328 -1.50 12.33 -12.85
N SER A 329 -1.37 11.08 -12.42
CA SER A 329 -2.48 10.23 -11.97
C SER A 329 -2.47 10.12 -10.45
N PRO A 330 -3.65 9.95 -9.82
CA PRO A 330 -3.72 9.81 -8.37
C PRO A 330 -2.97 8.55 -7.91
N LEU A 331 -2.17 8.69 -6.85
CA LEU A 331 -1.52 7.57 -6.18
C LEU A 331 -2.58 6.71 -5.49
N ALA A 332 -2.51 5.39 -5.69
CA ALA A 332 -3.56 4.48 -5.27
C ALA A 332 -3.29 3.83 -3.89
N LYS A 333 -2.04 3.43 -3.63
CA LYS A 333 -1.49 3.01 -2.32
C LYS A 333 0.04 3.04 -2.40
N ILE A 334 0.71 2.98 -1.25
CA ILE A 334 2.17 2.78 -1.16
C ILE A 334 2.41 1.40 -0.56
N TRP A 335 3.40 0.70 -1.08
CA TRP A 335 4.00 -0.39 -0.33
C TRP A 335 5.52 -0.30 -0.36
N ASP A 336 6.14 -0.72 0.74
CA ASP A 336 7.59 -0.86 0.85
C ASP A 336 7.98 -2.33 0.83
N THR A 337 9.10 -2.61 0.17
CA THR A 337 9.77 -3.91 0.22
C THR A 337 10.47 -4.10 1.57
N ALA A 338 10.56 -5.34 2.07
CA ALA A 338 11.27 -5.63 3.32
C ALA A 338 12.77 -5.21 3.33
N THR A 339 13.36 -4.94 2.15
CA THR A 339 14.73 -4.41 2.00
C THR A 339 14.81 -2.88 2.09
N GLY A 340 13.67 -2.18 2.14
CA GLY A 340 13.54 -0.84 2.69
C GLY A 340 13.98 0.32 1.78
N ASN A 341 14.17 0.11 0.49
CA ASN A 341 14.64 1.18 -0.41
C ASN A 341 13.71 1.44 -1.60
N ASN A 342 12.65 0.65 -1.78
CA ASN A 342 11.78 0.72 -2.94
C ASN A 342 10.33 0.88 -2.52
N PHE A 343 9.70 1.96 -3.02
CA PHE A 343 8.27 2.22 -2.86
C PHE A 343 7.57 2.02 -4.20
N THR A 344 6.47 1.27 -4.21
CA THR A 344 5.61 1.05 -5.38
C THR A 344 4.21 1.61 -5.17
#